data_AF-A0A1Z8PYH6-F1
#
_entry.id   AF-A0A1Z8PYH6-F1
#
_cell.length_a   1.000
_cell.length_b   1.000
_cell.length_c   1.000
_cell.angle_alpha   90.00
_cell.angle_beta   90.00
_cell.angle_gamma   90.00
#
_symmetry.space_group_name_H-M   'P 1'
#
loop_
_entity.id
_entity.type
_entity.pdbx_description
1 polymer ?
#
loop_
_entity_poly.entity_id
_entity_poly.type
_entity_poly.pdbx_seq_one_letter_code
_entity_poly.pdbx_strand_id
1 'polypeptide(L)'
;MNTDSSQEQHIADEFDHATHEEAQETIKPMEKAPSKAAAEIKRIDDMHFADNIEKLLQYGEDMRLSAMKQQRTRGFIATTVGLISVVIGASGFGWYLLVEVMIARALGCILLGIVAAIGVYIWSTGSIRSYKKDYKKKFLPRLAKILGGFDYFEKRGINRQLLAKTGIVPAHEVYNAEDCFIGAYKGVNVMFSEARLGYKNKHLDAVFNGLFVLLETSSPLFKGHTIVTADKNMVKRNVGKRWKALQNVNIRVENPAWDRFVTVSNKPELAQKFVNDRLLKELSEASDIFDDSALSAVFFREKYIFLMIPYDGDMFEASDIHVPITTKRHAMRCKKEIEKILEVIDVFDLYDTKQENEVSA
;
A
#
# COMPACT_ATOMS: atom_id res chain seq x y z
N MET A 1 39.44 -23.70 39.55
CA MET A 1 39.26 -22.31 39.05
C MET A 1 38.38 -22.46 37.82
N ASN A 2 37.04 -22.44 37.83
CA ASN A 2 36.03 -21.66 38.56
C ASN A 2 36.32 -20.17 38.58
N THR A 3 35.89 -19.49 37.51
CA THR A 3 35.30 -18.14 37.43
C THR A 3 35.16 -17.80 35.94
N ASP A 4 33.99 -18.00 35.33
CA ASP A 4 33.47 -17.08 34.28
C ASP A 4 32.03 -17.35 33.81
N SER A 5 31.12 -17.74 34.72
CA SER A 5 29.69 -17.93 34.38
C SER A 5 28.79 -16.82 34.94
N SER A 6 29.37 -15.71 35.41
CA SER A 6 28.63 -14.66 36.15
C SER A 6 28.59 -13.31 35.44
N GLN A 7 29.34 -13.13 34.34
CA GLN A 7 29.29 -11.89 33.53
C GLN A 7 28.38 -11.98 32.30
N GLU A 8 28.06 -13.18 31.80
CA GLU A 8 27.10 -13.34 30.69
C GLU A 8 25.63 -13.22 31.13
N GLN A 9 25.32 -13.46 32.42
CA GLN A 9 23.96 -13.29 32.93
C GLN A 9 23.59 -11.85 33.28
N HIS A 10 24.58 -10.96 33.45
CA HIS A 10 24.31 -9.55 33.79
C HIS A 10 24.11 -8.64 32.58
N ILE A 11 24.48 -9.10 31.37
CA ILE A 11 24.25 -8.38 30.10
C ILE A 11 22.90 -8.78 29.47
N ALA A 12 22.33 -9.92 29.87
CA ALA A 12 21.03 -10.39 29.42
C ALA A 12 19.84 -9.64 30.06
N ASP A 13 20.01 -9.11 31.29
CA ASP A 13 18.92 -8.47 32.03
C ASP A 13 18.84 -6.93 31.86
N GLU A 14 19.84 -6.29 31.24
CA GLU A 14 19.86 -4.81 31.06
C GLU A 14 19.40 -4.35 29.66
N PHE A 15 19.13 -5.29 28.74
CA PHE A 15 18.57 -5.00 27.41
C PHE A 15 17.05 -5.25 27.29
N ASP A 16 16.40 -5.68 28.37
CA ASP A 16 14.96 -6.01 28.40
C ASP A 16 14.07 -4.83 28.84
N HIS A 17 14.64 -3.66 29.16
CA HIS A 17 13.88 -2.54 29.74
C HIS A 17 13.73 -1.28 28.87
N ALA A 18 14.17 -1.25 27.61
CA ALA A 18 14.19 -0.02 26.81
C ALA A 18 13.57 -0.08 25.39
N THR A 19 12.76 -1.08 25.03
CA THR A 19 12.06 -1.09 23.72
C THR A 19 10.58 -1.53 23.78
N HIS A 20 9.95 -1.43 24.95
CA HIS A 20 8.52 -1.72 25.10
C HIS A 20 7.58 -0.52 24.87
N GLU A 21 8.09 0.66 24.48
CA GLU A 21 7.29 1.90 24.44
C GLU A 21 7.05 2.53 23.05
N GLU A 22 7.45 1.89 21.94
CA GLU A 22 7.18 2.43 20.58
C GLU A 22 6.39 1.51 19.63
N ALA A 23 5.83 0.39 20.12
CA ALA A 23 5.08 -0.57 19.30
C ALA A 23 3.56 -0.56 19.50
N GLN A 24 2.98 0.54 20.00
CA GLN A 24 1.53 0.68 20.19
C GLN A 24 1.00 2.01 19.59
N GLU A 25 1.38 2.35 18.36
CA GLU A 25 0.60 3.32 17.60
C GLU A 25 -0.65 2.62 17.05
N THR A 26 -1.69 2.65 17.89
CA THR A 26 -3.10 2.35 17.65
C THR A 26 -3.54 2.37 16.18
N ILE A 27 -3.58 1.19 15.54
CA ILE A 27 -4.47 0.96 14.39
C ILE A 27 -5.87 0.83 14.97
N LYS A 28 -6.65 1.92 14.90
CA LYS A 28 -8.07 1.92 15.31
C LYS A 28 -8.81 0.78 14.60
N PRO A 29 -9.47 -0.13 15.33
CA PRO A 29 -10.38 -1.09 14.74
C PRO A 29 -11.57 -0.35 14.10
N MET A 30 -12.23 -1.04 13.17
CA MET A 30 -13.44 -0.59 12.48
C MET A 30 -14.60 -0.48 13.50
N GLU A 31 -14.59 0.55 14.34
CA GLU A 31 -15.75 0.92 15.12
C GLU A 31 -16.51 1.97 14.32
N LYS A 32 -17.58 1.49 13.67
CA LYS A 32 -18.42 2.11 12.64
C LYS A 32 -17.86 2.09 11.22
N ALA A 33 -18.43 1.18 10.43
CA ALA A 33 -18.67 1.43 9.02
C ALA A 33 -19.30 2.84 8.86
N PRO A 34 -18.96 3.59 7.79
CA PRO A 34 -19.57 4.89 7.57
C PRO A 34 -21.09 4.75 7.62
N SER A 35 -21.70 5.45 8.58
CA SER A 35 -23.14 5.65 8.67
C SER A 35 -23.65 6.06 7.30
N LYS A 36 -24.49 5.21 6.66
CA LYS A 36 -25.51 5.36 5.59
C LYS A 36 -25.60 6.64 4.72
N ALA A 37 -24.56 7.47 4.71
CA ALA A 37 -24.46 8.84 4.22
C ALA A 37 -23.02 9.15 3.77
N ALA A 38 -22.18 8.12 3.58
CA ALA A 38 -21.00 8.30 2.72
C ALA A 38 -21.52 8.57 1.31
N ALA A 39 -21.08 9.67 0.70
CA ALA A 39 -21.49 10.03 -0.64
C ALA A 39 -21.20 8.86 -1.58
N GLU A 40 -22.24 8.41 -2.29
CA GLU A 40 -22.11 7.32 -3.25
C GLU A 40 -21.18 7.74 -4.39
N ILE A 41 -20.15 6.94 -4.60
CA ILE A 41 -19.19 7.07 -5.67
C ILE A 41 -19.92 6.85 -6.98
N LYS A 42 -19.75 7.79 -7.91
CA LYS A 42 -20.24 7.67 -9.28
C LYS A 42 -19.09 7.29 -10.19
N ARG A 43 -19.39 6.47 -11.21
CA ARG A 43 -18.48 6.27 -12.33
C ARG A 43 -18.30 7.62 -13.02
N ILE A 44 -17.06 8.00 -13.26
CA ILE A 44 -16.75 9.32 -13.81
C ILE A 44 -16.68 9.19 -15.32
N ASP A 45 -17.40 10.07 -16.00
CA ASP A 45 -17.28 10.25 -17.44
C ASP A 45 -15.83 10.65 -17.81
N ASP A 46 -15.26 10.00 -18.81
CA ASP A 46 -13.89 10.19 -19.28
C ASP A 46 -13.56 11.67 -19.54
N MET A 47 -14.53 12.44 -20.07
CA MET A 47 -14.36 13.87 -20.31
C MET A 47 -14.24 14.67 -19.00
N HIS A 48 -15.13 14.41 -18.04
CA HIS A 48 -15.07 15.08 -16.74
C HIS A 48 -13.85 14.67 -15.91
N PHE A 49 -13.37 13.44 -16.06
CA PHE A 49 -12.12 13.00 -15.46
C PHE A 49 -10.93 13.71 -16.11
N ALA A 50 -10.89 13.81 -17.44
CA ALA A 50 -9.80 14.43 -18.19
C ALA A 50 -9.58 15.90 -17.83
N ASP A 51 -10.66 16.69 -17.71
CA ASP A 51 -10.56 18.11 -17.38
C ASP A 51 -10.10 18.37 -15.94
N ASN A 52 -10.57 17.55 -14.99
CA ASN A 52 -10.22 17.69 -13.58
C ASN A 52 -8.84 17.12 -13.28
N ILE A 53 -8.47 16.02 -13.95
CA ILE A 53 -7.17 15.41 -13.75
C ILE A 53 -6.09 16.36 -14.24
N GLU A 54 -6.25 17.02 -15.40
CA GLU A 54 -5.25 17.96 -15.92
C GLU A 54 -4.91 19.08 -14.92
N LYS A 55 -5.94 19.69 -14.29
CA LYS A 55 -5.72 20.67 -13.22
C LYS A 55 -4.98 20.09 -12.02
N LEU A 56 -5.29 18.85 -11.64
CA LEU A 56 -4.59 18.17 -10.56
C LEU A 56 -3.13 17.83 -10.95
N LEU A 57 -2.88 17.47 -12.20
CA LEU A 57 -1.53 17.20 -12.71
C LEU A 57 -0.69 18.47 -12.70
N GLN A 58 -1.25 19.59 -13.16
CA GLN A 58 -0.60 20.91 -13.07
C GLN A 58 -0.28 21.27 -11.62
N TYR A 59 -1.23 21.07 -10.71
CA TYR A 59 -0.99 21.27 -9.27
C TYR A 59 0.13 20.38 -8.70
N GLY A 60 0.19 19.11 -9.10
CA GLY A 60 1.28 18.21 -8.74
C GLY A 60 2.63 18.69 -9.27
N GLU A 61 2.67 19.12 -10.52
CA GLU A 61 3.88 19.62 -11.18
C GLU A 61 4.38 20.93 -10.54
N ASP A 62 3.49 21.85 -10.19
CA ASP A 62 3.82 23.06 -9.45
C ASP A 62 4.44 22.75 -8.08
N MET A 63 3.88 21.75 -7.39
CA MET A 63 4.40 21.28 -6.11
C MET A 63 5.81 20.66 -6.27
N ARG A 64 6.05 19.89 -7.34
CA ARG A 64 7.37 19.35 -7.69
C ARG A 64 8.35 20.48 -8.01
N LEU A 65 7.98 21.43 -8.87
CA LEU A 65 8.83 22.55 -9.27
C LEU A 65 9.19 23.45 -8.08
N SER A 66 8.24 23.71 -7.19
CA SER A 66 8.46 24.46 -5.95
C SER A 66 9.46 23.76 -5.03
N ALA A 67 9.27 22.45 -4.82
CA ALA A 67 10.19 21.65 -4.04
C ALA A 67 11.58 21.58 -4.68
N MET A 68 11.67 21.46 -6.02
CA MET A 68 12.94 21.41 -6.75
C MET A 68 13.68 22.76 -6.65
N LYS A 69 12.96 23.89 -6.74
CA LYS A 69 13.52 25.22 -6.52
C LYS A 69 14.06 25.35 -5.10
N GLN A 70 13.28 24.90 -4.11
CA GLN A 70 13.70 24.90 -2.71
C GLN A 70 14.93 24.01 -2.46
N GLN A 71 14.99 22.82 -3.05
CA GLN A 71 16.14 21.92 -2.97
C GLN A 71 17.37 22.55 -3.59
N ARG A 72 17.27 23.20 -4.76
CA ARG A 72 18.39 23.90 -5.39
C ARG A 72 18.90 25.04 -4.52
N THR A 73 18.02 25.88 -3.99
CA THR A 73 18.40 27.00 -3.12
C THR A 73 19.03 26.50 -1.82
N ARG A 74 18.42 25.53 -1.14
CA ARG A 74 18.98 24.94 0.09
C ARG A 74 20.28 24.19 -0.17
N GLY A 75 20.40 23.50 -1.30
CA GLY A 75 21.61 22.81 -1.72
C GLY A 75 22.75 23.79 -1.98
N PHE A 76 22.50 24.90 -2.68
CA PHE A 76 23.50 25.96 -2.86
C PHE A 76 23.98 26.54 -1.52
N ILE A 77 23.05 26.89 -0.63
CA ILE A 77 23.37 27.37 0.72
C ILE A 77 24.18 26.32 1.49
N ALA A 78 23.79 25.04 1.42
CA ALA A 78 24.46 23.97 2.12
C ALA A 78 25.89 23.75 1.63
N THR A 79 26.12 23.80 0.32
CA THR A 79 27.47 23.68 -0.25
C THR A 79 28.33 24.86 0.17
N THR A 80 27.82 26.09 0.10
CA THR A 80 28.58 27.29 0.50
C THR A 80 28.89 27.30 2.00
N VAL A 81 27.89 27.11 2.86
CA VAL A 81 28.07 27.10 4.32
C VAL A 81 28.91 25.91 4.76
N GLY A 82 28.74 24.74 4.15
CA GLY A 82 29.54 23.55 4.41
C GLY A 82 31.01 23.77 4.07
N LEU A 83 31.31 24.34 2.90
CA LEU A 83 32.68 24.65 2.51
C LEU A 83 33.33 25.67 3.47
N ILE A 84 32.61 26.72 3.84
CA ILE A 84 33.07 27.71 4.83
C ILE A 84 33.35 27.03 6.17
N SER A 85 32.47 26.14 6.63
CA SER A 85 32.63 25.42 7.91
C SER A 85 33.87 24.54 7.92
N VAL A 86 34.17 23.85 6.81
CA VAL A 86 35.38 23.03 6.67
C VAL A 86 36.64 23.91 6.65
N VAL A 87 36.62 25.02 5.92
CA VAL A 87 37.76 25.96 5.88
C VAL A 87 38.04 26.54 7.28
N ILE A 88 37.01 27.00 7.99
CA ILE A 88 37.14 27.50 9.37
C ILE A 88 37.68 26.41 10.30
N GLY A 89 37.16 25.19 10.21
CA GLY A 89 37.64 24.05 11.00
C GLY A 89 39.11 23.72 10.74
N ALA A 90 39.54 23.73 9.48
CA ALA A 90 40.93 23.51 9.08
C ALA A 90 41.87 24.65 9.51
N SER A 91 41.43 25.90 9.38
CA SER A 91 42.18 27.06 9.88
C SER A 91 42.34 27.02 11.39
N GLY A 92 41.28 26.69 12.13
CA GLY A 92 41.32 26.50 13.58
C GLY A 92 42.24 25.37 13.99
N PHE A 93 42.21 24.24 13.27
CA PHE A 93 43.15 23.14 13.46
C PHE A 93 44.61 23.59 13.31
N GLY A 94 44.91 24.29 12.21
CA GLY A 94 46.26 24.81 11.95
C GLY A 94 46.73 25.75 13.05
N TRP A 95 45.87 26.65 13.53
CA TRP A 95 46.19 27.57 14.62
C TRP A 95 46.51 26.82 15.92
N TYR A 96 45.59 25.98 16.41
CA TYR A 96 45.78 25.27 17.68
C TYR A 96 46.92 24.25 17.64
N LEU A 97 47.20 23.66 16.48
CA LEU A 97 48.30 22.70 16.33
C LEU A 97 49.67 23.40 16.22
N LEU A 98 49.79 24.41 15.35
CA LEU A 98 51.08 25.03 15.03
C LEU A 98 51.48 26.14 16.00
N VAL A 99 50.51 26.87 16.56
CA VAL A 99 50.77 28.01 17.46
C VAL A 99 50.69 27.59 18.93
N GLU A 100 49.61 26.89 19.32
CA GLU A 100 49.37 26.55 20.73
C GLU A 100 49.81 25.13 21.12
N VAL A 101 50.13 24.25 20.15
CA VAL A 101 50.50 22.83 20.37
C VAL A 101 49.43 22.06 21.18
N MET A 102 48.16 22.45 21.04
CA MET A 102 47.02 21.85 21.74
C MET A 102 46.25 20.88 20.83
N ILE A 103 46.73 19.64 20.75
CA ILE A 103 46.20 18.60 19.84
C ILE A 103 44.69 18.38 20.02
N ALA A 104 44.20 18.31 21.27
CA ALA A 104 42.79 18.08 21.56
C ALA A 104 41.87 19.19 21.01
N ARG A 105 42.27 20.46 21.15
CA ARG A 105 41.51 21.60 20.61
C ARG A 105 41.57 21.67 19.09
N ALA A 106 42.72 21.33 18.51
CA ALA A 106 42.89 21.23 17.06
C ALA A 106 41.90 20.20 16.47
N LEU A 107 41.88 18.97 17.01
CA LEU A 107 40.95 17.93 16.57
C LEU A 107 39.48 18.34 16.79
N GLY A 108 39.17 19.03 17.89
CA GLY A 108 37.83 19.57 18.15
C GLY A 108 37.35 20.53 17.06
N CYS A 109 38.23 21.37 16.50
CA CYS A 109 37.87 22.30 15.43
C CYS A 109 37.49 21.59 14.12
N ILE A 110 38.21 20.53 13.75
CA ILE A 110 37.87 19.69 12.59
C ILE A 110 36.52 19.02 12.81
N LEU A 111 36.32 18.41 13.98
CA LEU A 111 35.08 17.70 14.29
C LEU A 111 33.88 18.64 14.22
N LEU A 112 33.99 19.85 14.78
CA LEU A 112 32.94 20.86 14.71
C LEU A 112 32.63 21.29 13.28
N GLY A 113 33.66 21.50 12.44
CA GLY A 113 33.48 21.83 11.02
C GLY A 113 32.74 20.72 10.26
N ILE A 114 33.09 19.46 10.51
CA ILE A 114 32.42 18.30 9.90
C ILE A 114 30.96 18.19 10.36
N VAL A 115 30.70 18.28 11.66
CA VAL A 115 29.34 18.19 12.22
C VAL A 115 28.46 19.32 11.67
N ALA A 116 28.98 20.55 11.59
CA ALA A 116 28.26 21.67 10.97
C ALA A 116 27.94 21.39 9.50
N ALA A 117 28.90 20.91 8.71
CA ALA A 117 28.69 20.58 7.30
C ALA A 117 27.62 19.47 7.12
N ILE A 118 27.66 18.42 7.93
CA ILE A 118 26.65 17.35 7.93
C ILE A 118 25.27 17.90 8.32
N GLY A 119 25.18 18.75 9.33
CA GLY A 119 23.92 19.35 9.79
C GLY A 119 23.23 20.15 8.68
N VAL A 120 23.96 21.00 7.97
CA VAL A 120 23.40 21.79 6.87
C VAL A 120 23.04 20.91 5.66
N TYR A 121 23.81 19.84 5.40
CA TYR A 121 23.46 18.85 4.38
C TYR A 121 22.14 18.14 4.68
N ILE A 122 21.94 17.67 5.92
CA ILE A 122 20.68 17.04 6.35
C ILE A 122 19.50 18.01 6.19
N TRP A 123 19.67 19.27 6.59
CA TRP A 123 18.64 20.31 6.43
C TRP A 123 18.24 20.52 4.95
N SER A 124 19.20 20.49 4.03
CA SER A 124 18.96 20.61 2.59
C SER A 124 18.02 19.53 2.06
N THR A 125 18.22 18.27 2.50
CA THR A 125 17.37 17.13 2.10
C THR A 125 15.93 17.20 2.59
N GLY A 126 15.62 18.10 3.54
CA GLY A 126 14.27 18.25 4.10
C GLY A 126 13.20 18.68 3.08
N SER A 127 13.61 19.32 1.97
CA SER A 127 12.69 19.72 0.88
C SER A 127 12.05 18.53 0.17
N ILE A 128 12.85 17.49 -0.15
CA ILE A 128 12.39 16.24 -0.76
C ILE A 128 11.40 15.53 0.16
N ARG A 129 11.72 15.46 1.46
CA ARG A 129 10.83 14.85 2.45
C ARG A 129 9.50 15.61 2.56
N SER A 130 9.54 16.94 2.52
CA SER A 130 8.33 17.77 2.51
C SER A 130 7.49 17.51 1.26
N TYR A 131 8.11 17.40 0.09
CA TYR A 131 7.42 17.09 -1.16
C TYR A 131 6.69 15.74 -1.10
N LYS A 132 7.35 14.66 -0.67
CA LYS A 132 6.70 13.35 -0.52
C LYS A 132 5.52 13.40 0.45
N LYS A 133 5.69 14.11 1.58
CA LYS A 133 4.64 14.30 2.57
C LYS A 133 3.47 15.12 2.02
N ASP A 134 3.75 16.21 1.31
CA ASP A 134 2.74 17.06 0.70
C ASP A 134 1.98 16.33 -0.41
N TYR A 135 2.66 15.47 -1.18
CA TYR A 135 2.04 14.59 -2.15
C TYR A 135 1.00 13.68 -1.47
N LYS A 136 1.39 12.92 -0.44
CA LYS A 136 0.43 12.05 0.27
C LYS A 136 -0.68 12.85 0.97
N LYS A 137 -0.39 14.04 1.52
CA LYS A 137 -1.38 14.81 2.30
C LYS A 137 -2.28 15.75 1.50
N LYS A 138 -1.90 16.14 0.28
CA LYS A 138 -2.62 17.13 -0.52
C LYS A 138 -3.00 16.59 -1.89
N PHE A 139 -2.09 15.88 -2.57
CA PHE A 139 -2.36 15.36 -3.91
C PHE A 139 -3.28 14.14 -3.87
N LEU A 140 -2.93 13.10 -3.11
CA LEU A 140 -3.72 11.86 -3.07
C LEU A 140 -5.17 12.06 -2.58
N PRO A 141 -5.46 12.91 -1.57
CA PRO A 141 -6.85 13.22 -1.21
C PRO A 141 -7.64 13.90 -2.34
N ARG A 142 -7.01 14.79 -3.11
CA ARG A 142 -7.67 15.42 -4.27
C ARG A 142 -7.88 14.41 -5.39
N LEU A 143 -6.90 13.54 -5.63
CA LEU A 143 -7.01 12.44 -6.58
C LEU A 143 -8.18 11.52 -6.21
N ALA A 144 -8.29 11.12 -4.95
CA ALA A 144 -9.38 10.31 -4.42
C ALA A 144 -10.76 10.94 -4.66
N LYS A 145 -10.88 12.26 -4.46
CA LYS A 145 -12.11 12.99 -4.77
C LYS A 145 -12.43 13.03 -6.26
N ILE A 146 -11.44 13.23 -7.12
CA ILE A 146 -11.62 13.21 -8.59
C ILE A 146 -11.98 11.80 -9.08
N LEU A 147 -11.44 10.74 -8.46
CA LEU A 147 -11.67 9.33 -8.78
C LEU A 147 -13.01 8.78 -8.28
N GLY A 148 -13.90 9.64 -7.79
CA GLY A 148 -15.30 9.30 -7.60
C GLY A 148 -15.81 9.68 -6.22
N GLY A 149 -15.01 10.41 -5.44
CA GLY A 149 -15.38 10.86 -4.11
C GLY A 149 -14.80 10.03 -2.98
N PHE A 150 -13.85 9.13 -3.26
CA PHE A 150 -13.15 8.35 -2.24
C PHE A 150 -12.55 9.25 -1.14
N ASP A 151 -12.48 8.70 0.07
CA ASP A 151 -11.69 9.21 1.17
C ASP A 151 -10.34 8.50 1.19
N TYR A 152 -9.27 9.29 1.32
CA TYR A 152 -7.90 8.78 1.34
C TYR A 152 -7.31 8.84 2.75
N PHE A 153 -6.59 7.77 3.13
CA PHE A 153 -5.89 7.63 4.41
C PHE A 153 -4.48 7.08 4.18
N GLU A 154 -3.46 7.86 4.58
CA GLU A 154 -2.04 7.53 4.39
C GLU A 154 -1.62 6.23 5.12
N LYS A 155 -2.01 6.06 6.39
CA LYS A 155 -1.64 4.92 7.23
C LYS A 155 -2.87 4.11 7.65
N ARG A 156 -3.52 3.43 6.70
CA ARG A 156 -4.68 2.58 6.96
C ARG A 156 -4.67 1.38 6.03
N GLY A 157 -5.34 0.31 6.43
CA GLY A 157 -5.53 -0.89 5.62
C GLY A 157 -6.65 -1.76 6.16
N ILE A 158 -6.75 -2.96 5.60
CA ILE A 158 -7.76 -3.94 6.00
C ILE A 158 -7.38 -4.56 7.34
N ASN A 159 -8.38 -4.79 8.20
CA ASN A 159 -8.16 -5.38 9.52
C ASN A 159 -7.51 -6.79 9.40
N ARG A 160 -6.41 -7.01 10.13
CA ARG A 160 -5.67 -8.29 10.22
C ARG A 160 -6.57 -9.49 10.56
N GLN A 161 -7.55 -9.32 11.45
CA GLN A 161 -8.49 -10.37 11.85
C GLN A 161 -9.44 -10.75 10.71
N LEU A 162 -9.71 -9.83 9.78
CA LEU A 162 -10.49 -10.10 8.58
C LEU A 162 -9.61 -10.80 7.54
N LEU A 163 -8.37 -10.32 7.34
CA LEU A 163 -7.38 -10.94 6.45
C LEU A 163 -7.12 -12.41 6.80
N ALA A 164 -7.00 -12.74 8.09
CA ALA A 164 -6.81 -14.12 8.55
C ALA A 164 -7.94 -15.06 8.11
N LYS A 165 -9.17 -14.54 7.98
CA LYS A 165 -10.35 -15.32 7.61
C LYS A 165 -10.47 -15.58 6.11
N THR A 166 -9.72 -14.86 5.28
CA THR A 166 -9.72 -15.06 3.82
C THR A 166 -9.13 -16.42 3.43
N GLY A 167 -8.17 -16.92 4.22
CA GLY A 167 -7.47 -18.18 3.94
C GLY A 167 -6.45 -18.11 2.79
N ILE A 168 -6.31 -16.98 2.10
CA ILE A 168 -5.34 -16.79 0.99
C ILE A 168 -4.09 -16.02 1.41
N VAL A 169 -4.19 -15.20 2.45
CA VAL A 169 -3.07 -14.39 2.93
C VAL A 169 -1.94 -15.32 3.45
N PRO A 170 -0.71 -15.18 2.92
CA PRO A 170 0.42 -16.02 3.31
C PRO A 170 0.82 -15.79 4.78
N ALA A 171 1.56 -16.73 5.35
CA ALA A 171 2.12 -16.56 6.69
C ALA A 171 3.07 -15.36 6.72
N HIS A 172 2.94 -14.53 7.75
CA HIS A 172 3.70 -13.28 7.92
C HIS A 172 3.69 -12.87 9.39
N GLU A 173 4.65 -12.03 9.77
CA GLU A 173 4.72 -11.41 11.10
C GLU A 173 4.39 -9.90 11.01
N VAL A 174 4.90 -9.27 9.96
CA VAL A 174 4.73 -7.85 9.68
C VAL A 174 3.70 -7.69 8.58
N TYR A 175 2.74 -6.79 8.83
CA TYR A 175 1.79 -6.31 7.83
C TYR A 175 1.79 -4.79 7.90
N ASN A 176 2.28 -4.20 6.83
CA ASN A 176 2.28 -2.77 6.59
C ASN A 176 1.25 -2.50 5.50
N ALA A 177 0.33 -1.60 5.77
CA ALA A 177 -0.60 -1.11 4.76
C ALA A 177 -0.60 0.41 4.77
N GLU A 178 -0.61 0.94 3.56
CA GLU A 178 -0.59 2.36 3.30
C GLU A 178 -1.50 2.69 2.12
N ASP A 179 -1.69 3.99 1.92
CA ASP A 179 -2.39 4.54 0.76
C ASP A 179 -3.79 3.92 0.55
N CYS A 180 -4.62 4.05 1.59
CA CYS A 180 -5.94 3.47 1.63
C CYS A 180 -7.01 4.41 1.08
N PHE A 181 -7.81 3.91 0.16
CA PHE A 181 -8.97 4.58 -0.41
C PHE A 181 -10.24 3.88 0.06
N ILE A 182 -11.21 4.65 0.52
CA ILE A 182 -12.49 4.15 1.04
C ILE A 182 -13.65 4.93 0.41
N GLY A 183 -14.71 4.24 0.04
CA GLY A 183 -15.99 4.86 -0.28
C GLY A 183 -17.07 3.82 -0.49
N ALA A 184 -18.20 4.22 -1.08
CA ALA A 184 -19.29 3.32 -1.41
C ALA A 184 -19.65 3.46 -2.89
N TYR A 185 -19.76 2.37 -3.64
CA TYR A 185 -20.16 2.35 -5.04
C TYR A 185 -21.36 1.42 -5.19
N LYS A 186 -22.50 1.91 -5.68
CA LYS A 186 -23.76 1.13 -5.82
C LYS A 186 -24.16 0.41 -4.53
N GLY A 187 -24.08 1.11 -3.39
CA GLY A 187 -24.38 0.52 -2.08
C GLY A 187 -23.38 -0.54 -1.56
N VAL A 188 -22.27 -0.78 -2.27
CA VAL A 188 -21.17 -1.64 -1.84
C VAL A 188 -20.05 -0.79 -1.27
N ASN A 189 -19.65 -1.04 -0.03
CA ASN A 189 -18.50 -0.37 0.56
C ASN A 189 -17.22 -0.92 -0.09
N VAL A 190 -16.41 -0.02 -0.64
CA VAL A 190 -15.15 -0.32 -1.31
C VAL A 190 -14.01 0.21 -0.46
N MET A 191 -13.05 -0.64 -0.16
CA MET A 191 -11.79 -0.27 0.47
C MET A 191 -10.65 -0.92 -0.29
N PHE A 192 -9.66 -0.15 -0.71
CA PHE A 192 -8.40 -0.71 -1.22
C PHE A 192 -7.21 0.00 -0.63
N SER A 193 -6.11 -0.73 -0.46
CA SER A 193 -4.87 -0.21 0.15
C SER A 193 -3.68 -1.02 -0.35
N GLU A 194 -2.55 -0.34 -0.56
CA GLU A 194 -1.28 -1.03 -0.79
C GLU A 194 -0.89 -1.81 0.47
N ALA A 195 -0.40 -3.03 0.29
CA ALA A 195 -0.14 -3.96 1.35
C ALA A 195 1.18 -4.70 1.13
N ARG A 196 2.02 -4.69 2.17
CA ARG A 196 3.31 -5.38 2.23
C ARG A 196 3.32 -6.34 3.40
N LEU A 197 3.61 -7.60 3.13
CA LEU A 197 3.74 -8.66 4.15
C LEU A 197 5.17 -9.16 4.21
N GLY A 198 5.69 -9.37 5.41
CA GLY A 198 7.07 -9.84 5.60
C GLY A 198 7.31 -10.52 6.95
N TYR A 199 8.54 -10.95 7.15
CA TYR A 199 9.06 -11.48 8.41
C TYR A 199 10.04 -10.48 9.02
N LYS A 200 10.04 -10.33 10.36
CA LYS A 200 10.86 -9.30 11.04
C LYS A 200 12.35 -9.41 10.69
N ASN A 201 12.86 -10.63 10.58
CA ASN A 201 14.29 -10.90 10.36
C ASN A 201 14.70 -10.95 8.87
N LYS A 202 13.76 -10.75 7.95
CA LYS A 202 14.01 -10.71 6.50
C LYS A 202 13.51 -9.39 5.93
N HIS A 203 14.22 -8.31 6.23
CA HIS A 203 13.88 -6.97 5.76
C HIS A 203 13.85 -6.81 4.23
N LEU A 204 14.43 -7.75 3.47
CA LEU A 204 14.59 -7.66 2.01
C LEU A 204 13.59 -8.49 1.21
N ASP A 205 12.96 -9.51 1.80
CA ASP A 205 12.06 -10.42 1.07
C ASP A 205 10.61 -10.25 1.54
N ALA A 206 9.88 -9.32 0.92
CA ALA A 206 8.44 -9.26 1.09
C ALA A 206 7.83 -10.59 0.63
N VAL A 207 7.02 -11.21 1.48
CA VAL A 207 6.25 -12.43 1.16
C VAL A 207 5.09 -12.09 0.23
N PHE A 208 4.62 -10.86 0.32
CA PHE A 208 3.61 -10.28 -0.57
C PHE A 208 3.87 -8.78 -0.68
N ASN A 209 3.77 -8.29 -1.90
CA ASN A 209 3.71 -6.88 -2.25
C ASN A 209 2.57 -6.69 -3.26
N GLY A 210 1.74 -5.66 -3.08
CA GLY A 210 0.67 -5.34 -4.02
C GLY A 210 -0.56 -4.74 -3.36
N LEU A 211 -1.72 -4.95 -4.01
CA LEU A 211 -2.97 -4.32 -3.63
C LEU A 211 -3.89 -5.31 -2.91
N PHE A 212 -4.45 -4.87 -1.79
CA PHE A 212 -5.62 -5.52 -1.21
C PHE A 212 -6.87 -4.69 -1.49
N VAL A 213 -7.94 -5.36 -1.91
CA VAL A 213 -9.26 -4.79 -2.09
C VAL A 213 -10.24 -5.56 -1.22
N LEU A 214 -11.06 -4.84 -0.46
CA LEU A 214 -12.19 -5.38 0.29
C LEU A 214 -13.46 -4.68 -0.18
N LEU A 215 -14.42 -5.49 -0.60
CA LEU A 215 -15.77 -5.08 -0.91
C LEU A 215 -16.69 -5.66 0.16
N GLU A 216 -17.59 -4.82 0.69
CA GLU A 216 -18.63 -5.23 1.64
C GLU A 216 -20.00 -4.82 1.11
N THR A 217 -20.85 -5.80 0.85
CA THR A 217 -22.22 -5.59 0.37
C THR A 217 -23.19 -5.38 1.53
N SER A 218 -24.29 -4.68 1.25
CA SER A 218 -25.34 -4.41 2.23
C SER A 218 -26.21 -5.64 2.54
N SER A 219 -26.38 -6.52 1.55
CA SER A 219 -27.12 -7.78 1.59
C SER A 219 -26.16 -8.98 1.48
N PRO A 220 -26.50 -10.14 2.07
CA PRO A 220 -25.81 -11.41 1.80
C PRO A 220 -25.97 -11.82 0.33
N LEU A 221 -24.86 -11.89 -0.44
CA LEU A 221 -24.86 -12.22 -1.86
C LEU A 221 -24.63 -13.71 -2.17
N PHE A 222 -23.87 -14.38 -1.33
CA PHE A 222 -23.46 -15.77 -1.56
C PHE A 222 -23.42 -16.53 -0.25
N LYS A 223 -23.37 -17.87 -0.34
CA LYS A 223 -23.25 -18.74 0.83
C LYS A 223 -21.99 -19.56 0.73
N GLY A 224 -21.30 -19.69 1.87
CA GLY A 224 -20.06 -20.45 1.96
C GLY A 224 -18.80 -19.59 1.86
N HIS A 225 -17.67 -20.27 1.75
CA HIS A 225 -16.33 -19.72 1.59
C HIS A 225 -15.77 -20.24 0.28
N THR A 226 -15.62 -19.36 -0.70
CA THR A 226 -15.14 -19.68 -2.05
C THR A 226 -13.89 -18.88 -2.36
N ILE A 227 -12.86 -19.54 -2.89
CA ILE A 227 -11.60 -18.93 -3.32
C ILE A 227 -11.48 -19.18 -4.82
N VAL A 228 -11.23 -18.12 -5.58
CA VAL A 228 -10.94 -18.13 -7.02
C VAL A 228 -9.53 -17.56 -7.18
N THR A 229 -8.58 -18.33 -7.71
CA THR A 229 -7.17 -17.89 -7.73
C THR A 229 -6.42 -18.29 -8.99
N ALA A 230 -5.62 -17.37 -9.52
CA ALA A 230 -4.65 -17.66 -10.58
C ALA A 230 -3.31 -18.19 -10.02
N ASP A 231 -3.05 -18.10 -8.70
CA ASP A 231 -1.82 -18.62 -8.08
C ASP A 231 -1.88 -20.14 -7.87
N LYS A 232 -1.44 -20.87 -8.90
CA LYS A 232 -1.31 -22.34 -8.86
C LYS A 232 -0.38 -22.83 -7.75
N ASN A 233 0.62 -22.04 -7.34
CA ASN A 233 1.52 -22.41 -6.26
C ASN A 233 0.82 -22.28 -4.90
N MET A 234 -0.02 -21.25 -4.71
CA MET A 234 -0.87 -21.13 -3.52
C MET A 234 -1.81 -22.32 -3.37
N VAL A 235 -2.44 -22.76 -4.47
CA VAL A 235 -3.30 -23.95 -4.47
C VAL A 235 -2.51 -25.16 -3.97
N LYS A 236 -1.35 -25.46 -4.58
CA LYS A 236 -0.50 -26.59 -4.18
C LYS A 236 -0.06 -26.54 -2.72
N ARG A 237 0.22 -25.34 -2.18
CA ARG A 237 0.65 -25.16 -0.78
C ARG A 237 -0.49 -25.34 0.23
N ASN A 238 -1.70 -24.93 -0.11
CA ASN A 238 -2.80 -24.81 0.86
C ASN A 238 -3.84 -25.94 0.80
N VAL A 239 -4.03 -26.58 -0.36
CA VAL A 239 -4.92 -27.74 -0.50
C VAL A 239 -4.46 -28.85 0.44
N GLY A 240 -5.42 -29.46 1.16
CA GLY A 240 -5.12 -30.48 2.19
C GLY A 240 -4.49 -29.94 3.50
N LYS A 241 -4.17 -28.64 3.59
CA LYS A 241 -3.64 -27.98 4.80
C LYS A 241 -4.60 -26.92 5.34
N ARG A 242 -4.46 -25.68 4.85
CA ARG A 242 -5.32 -24.55 5.25
C ARG A 242 -6.71 -24.67 4.61
N TRP A 243 -6.81 -25.36 3.48
CA TRP A 243 -8.04 -25.50 2.70
C TRP A 243 -8.66 -26.90 2.80
N LYS A 244 -8.47 -27.62 3.92
CA LYS A 244 -8.99 -28.99 4.11
C LYS A 244 -10.50 -29.13 3.90
N ALA A 245 -11.26 -28.08 4.23
CA ALA A 245 -12.71 -28.06 4.09
C ALA A 245 -13.20 -27.56 2.72
N LEU A 246 -12.28 -27.21 1.80
CA LEU A 246 -12.62 -26.70 0.47
C LEU A 246 -12.48 -27.81 -0.56
N GLN A 247 -13.43 -27.89 -1.48
CA GLN A 247 -13.48 -28.82 -2.59
C GLN A 247 -13.39 -28.05 -3.91
N ASN A 248 -12.83 -28.68 -4.95
CA ASN A 248 -12.79 -28.08 -6.28
C ASN A 248 -14.21 -27.85 -6.82
N VAL A 249 -14.42 -26.69 -7.44
CA VAL A 249 -15.66 -26.35 -8.13
C VAL A 249 -15.41 -26.51 -9.62
N ASN A 250 -16.22 -27.34 -10.28
CA ASN A 250 -16.13 -27.49 -11.73
C ASN A 250 -16.85 -26.33 -12.40
N ILE A 251 -16.08 -25.43 -13.02
CA ILE A 251 -16.60 -24.27 -13.74
C ILE A 251 -16.31 -24.46 -15.22
N ARG A 252 -17.36 -24.40 -16.03
CA ARG A 252 -17.21 -24.40 -17.47
C ARG A 252 -16.93 -22.97 -17.92
N VAL A 253 -15.71 -22.74 -18.39
CA VAL A 253 -15.29 -21.45 -18.96
C VAL A 253 -15.46 -21.53 -20.48
N GLU A 254 -16.08 -20.51 -21.08
CA GLU A 254 -16.30 -20.51 -22.53
C GLU A 254 -15.03 -20.09 -23.29
N ASN A 255 -14.28 -19.14 -22.72
CA ASN A 255 -13.06 -18.62 -23.31
C ASN A 255 -11.79 -19.17 -22.61
N PRO A 256 -10.88 -19.86 -23.32
CA PRO A 256 -9.64 -20.38 -22.77
C PRO A 256 -8.74 -19.33 -22.08
N ALA A 257 -8.83 -18.05 -22.47
CA ALA A 257 -8.06 -16.97 -21.85
C ALA A 257 -8.43 -16.72 -20.38
N TRP A 258 -9.66 -17.08 -19.98
CA TRP A 258 -10.18 -16.93 -18.62
C TRP A 258 -10.06 -18.22 -17.81
N ASP A 259 -9.70 -19.34 -18.45
CA ASP A 259 -9.47 -20.66 -17.83
C ASP A 259 -8.09 -20.77 -17.14
N ARG A 260 -7.72 -19.69 -16.43
CA ARG A 260 -6.50 -19.62 -15.63
C ARG A 260 -6.76 -19.74 -14.13
N PHE A 261 -8.01 -19.62 -13.70
CA PHE A 261 -8.40 -19.59 -12.30
C PHE A 261 -8.79 -20.97 -11.78
N VAL A 262 -8.22 -21.36 -10.66
CA VAL A 262 -8.68 -22.51 -9.87
C VAL A 262 -9.71 -22.03 -8.87
N THR A 263 -10.88 -22.70 -8.84
CA THR A 263 -11.94 -22.38 -7.88
C THR A 263 -12.13 -23.51 -6.87
N VAL A 264 -12.08 -23.15 -5.58
CA VAL A 264 -12.34 -24.07 -4.46
C VAL A 264 -13.38 -23.47 -3.52
N SER A 265 -14.28 -24.30 -2.98
CA SER A 265 -15.34 -23.85 -2.08
C SER A 265 -15.70 -24.89 -1.04
N ASN A 266 -16.17 -24.47 0.14
CA ASN A 266 -16.83 -25.36 1.09
C ASN A 266 -18.29 -25.69 0.70
N LYS A 267 -18.86 -24.99 -0.29
CA LYS A 267 -20.19 -25.25 -0.85
C LYS A 267 -20.12 -25.19 -2.39
N PRO A 268 -19.51 -26.18 -3.07
CA PRO A 268 -19.25 -26.14 -4.51
C PRO A 268 -20.49 -25.87 -5.38
N GLU A 269 -21.62 -26.50 -5.04
CA GLU A 269 -22.88 -26.36 -5.80
C GLU A 269 -23.40 -24.92 -5.79
N LEU A 270 -23.25 -24.20 -4.67
CA LEU A 270 -23.65 -22.80 -4.58
C LEU A 270 -22.63 -21.88 -5.26
N ALA A 271 -21.34 -22.21 -5.15
CA ALA A 271 -20.27 -21.47 -5.81
C ALA A 271 -20.43 -21.47 -7.34
N GLN A 272 -20.81 -22.60 -7.92
CA GLN A 272 -21.02 -22.75 -9.36
C GLN A 272 -22.10 -21.80 -9.91
N LYS A 273 -23.06 -21.38 -9.08
CA LYS A 273 -24.13 -20.47 -9.51
C LYS A 273 -23.66 -19.04 -9.71
N PHE A 274 -22.69 -18.56 -8.93
CA PHE A 274 -22.25 -17.17 -8.96
C PHE A 274 -20.87 -16.97 -9.60
N VAL A 275 -20.01 -17.99 -9.58
CA VAL A 275 -18.74 -17.96 -10.30
C VAL A 275 -19.01 -18.34 -11.76
N ASN A 276 -19.42 -17.35 -12.53
CA ASN A 276 -19.75 -17.48 -13.94
C ASN A 276 -18.63 -16.93 -14.84
N ASP A 277 -18.77 -17.16 -16.14
CA ASP A 277 -17.83 -16.75 -17.18
C ASP A 277 -17.58 -15.23 -17.18
N ARG A 278 -18.63 -14.43 -16.88
CA ARG A 278 -18.50 -12.97 -16.73
C ARG A 278 -17.59 -12.58 -15.56
N LEU A 279 -17.75 -13.19 -14.38
CA LEU A 279 -16.87 -12.93 -13.24
C LEU A 279 -15.42 -13.30 -13.57
N LEU A 280 -15.21 -14.46 -14.19
CA LEU A 280 -13.87 -14.92 -14.57
C LEU A 280 -13.23 -14.00 -15.62
N LYS A 281 -14.02 -13.50 -16.57
CA LYS A 281 -13.58 -12.44 -17.50
C LYS A 281 -13.12 -11.19 -16.76
N GLU A 282 -13.94 -10.63 -15.85
CA GLU A 282 -13.57 -9.40 -15.14
C GLU A 282 -12.31 -9.58 -14.28
N LEU A 283 -12.19 -10.72 -13.58
CA LEU A 283 -10.99 -11.05 -12.81
C LEU A 283 -9.75 -11.25 -13.71
N SER A 284 -9.94 -11.84 -14.90
CA SER A 284 -8.88 -12.03 -15.89
C SER A 284 -8.38 -10.68 -16.43
N GLU A 285 -9.29 -9.81 -16.83
CA GLU A 285 -8.93 -8.50 -17.36
C GLU A 285 -8.29 -7.61 -16.26
N ALA A 286 -8.72 -7.77 -15.01
CA ALA A 286 -8.04 -7.16 -13.87
C ALA A 286 -6.62 -7.68 -13.71
N SER A 287 -6.43 -9.00 -13.73
CA SER A 287 -5.09 -9.61 -13.73
C SER A 287 -4.18 -9.02 -14.80
N ASP A 288 -4.69 -8.83 -16.03
CA ASP A 288 -3.91 -8.30 -17.16
C ASP A 288 -3.51 -6.81 -16.98
N ILE A 289 -4.35 -5.99 -16.31
CA ILE A 289 -4.02 -4.58 -16.01
C ILE A 289 -2.90 -4.47 -14.97
N PHE A 290 -2.86 -5.41 -14.03
CA PHE A 290 -1.83 -5.51 -13.00
C PHE A 290 -0.67 -6.42 -13.44
N ASP A 291 -0.19 -6.24 -14.68
CA ASP A 291 0.99 -6.92 -15.25
C ASP A 291 0.93 -8.46 -15.12
N ASP A 292 -0.20 -9.05 -15.54
CA ASP A 292 -0.47 -10.50 -15.47
C ASP A 292 -0.36 -11.09 -14.05
N SER A 293 -0.76 -10.29 -13.05
CA SER A 293 -0.70 -10.67 -11.63
C SER A 293 -1.37 -12.01 -11.31
N ALA A 294 -0.83 -12.74 -10.33
CA ALA A 294 -1.46 -13.96 -9.81
C ALA A 294 -2.65 -13.63 -8.88
N LEU A 295 -3.64 -12.92 -9.42
CA LEU A 295 -4.80 -12.40 -8.70
C LEU A 295 -5.59 -13.52 -8.01
N SER A 296 -6.05 -13.23 -6.80
CA SER A 296 -6.90 -14.13 -6.01
C SER A 296 -8.09 -13.38 -5.44
N ALA A 297 -9.29 -13.93 -5.61
CA ALA A 297 -10.53 -13.45 -5.04
C ALA A 297 -11.09 -14.43 -3.99
N VAL A 298 -11.63 -13.90 -2.90
CA VAL A 298 -12.27 -14.69 -1.84
C VAL A 298 -13.66 -14.14 -1.54
N PHE A 299 -14.64 -15.02 -1.59
CA PHE A 299 -16.02 -14.78 -1.25
C PHE A 299 -16.28 -15.43 0.10
N PHE A 300 -16.49 -14.65 1.14
CA PHE A 300 -16.62 -15.17 2.49
C PHE A 300 -17.61 -14.37 3.33
N ARG A 301 -18.14 -15.02 4.39
CA ARG A 301 -19.08 -14.41 5.34
C ARG A 301 -20.28 -13.75 4.65
N GLU A 302 -20.69 -14.33 3.54
CA GLU A 302 -21.88 -14.01 2.75
C GLU A 302 -21.92 -12.63 2.08
N LYS A 303 -21.18 -11.64 2.58
CA LYS A 303 -21.21 -10.25 2.11
C LYS A 303 -19.83 -9.64 1.82
N TYR A 304 -18.73 -10.37 2.05
CA TYR A 304 -17.39 -9.84 1.84
C TYR A 304 -16.69 -10.48 0.64
N ILE A 305 -16.20 -9.63 -0.24
CA ILE A 305 -15.34 -10.02 -1.36
C ILE A 305 -13.97 -9.42 -1.11
N PHE A 306 -12.94 -10.26 -1.07
CA PHE A 306 -11.57 -9.82 -0.88
C PHE A 306 -10.74 -10.16 -2.12
N LEU A 307 -10.09 -9.18 -2.72
CA LEU A 307 -9.12 -9.36 -3.80
C LEU A 307 -7.71 -9.15 -3.26
N MET A 308 -6.83 -10.07 -3.59
CA MET A 308 -5.40 -9.99 -3.38
C MET A 308 -4.73 -9.96 -4.75
N ILE A 309 -4.09 -8.84 -5.06
CA ILE A 309 -3.49 -8.57 -6.37
C ILE A 309 -1.99 -8.34 -6.14
N PRO A 310 -1.15 -9.36 -6.37
CA PRO A 310 0.30 -9.20 -6.32
C PRO A 310 0.74 -8.16 -7.35
N TYR A 311 1.49 -7.15 -6.91
CA TYR A 311 1.94 -6.06 -7.77
C TYR A 311 3.21 -5.44 -7.18
N ASP A 312 4.30 -5.41 -7.96
CA ASP A 312 5.58 -4.91 -7.48
C ASP A 312 5.80 -3.41 -7.73
N GLY A 313 4.92 -2.75 -8.48
CA GLY A 313 5.02 -1.32 -8.74
C GLY A 313 4.50 -0.47 -7.58
N ASP A 314 5.20 0.64 -7.28
CA ASP A 314 4.70 1.67 -6.36
C ASP A 314 3.54 2.44 -7.04
N MET A 315 2.29 2.21 -6.60
CA MET A 315 1.11 2.78 -7.27
C MET A 315 0.79 4.20 -6.80
N PHE A 316 1.12 4.53 -5.54
CA PHE A 316 0.71 5.77 -4.90
C PHE A 316 1.87 6.62 -4.39
N GLU A 317 3.10 6.32 -4.80
CA GLU A 317 4.26 7.12 -4.43
C GLU A 317 4.47 8.34 -5.33
N ALA A 318 5.08 9.37 -4.75
CA ALA A 318 5.48 10.54 -5.51
C ALA A 318 6.64 10.18 -6.45
N SER A 319 6.56 10.59 -7.71
CA SER A 319 7.69 10.50 -8.64
C SER A 319 8.92 11.23 -8.10
N ASP A 320 10.11 10.84 -8.56
CA ASP A 320 11.33 11.58 -8.27
C ASP A 320 11.15 13.07 -8.62
N ILE A 321 11.67 13.94 -7.76
CA ILE A 321 11.59 15.39 -7.93
C ILE A 321 12.25 15.88 -9.23
N HIS A 322 13.16 15.10 -9.81
CA HIS A 322 13.86 15.39 -11.06
C HIS A 322 13.14 14.85 -12.30
N VAL A 323 12.17 13.97 -12.12
CA VAL A 323 11.34 13.45 -13.20
C VAL A 323 10.10 14.33 -13.26
N PRO A 324 9.79 14.99 -14.41
CA PRO A 324 8.51 15.67 -14.57
C PRO A 324 7.41 14.70 -14.20
N ILE A 325 6.38 15.17 -13.51
CA ILE A 325 5.26 14.26 -13.29
C ILE A 325 4.66 14.04 -14.69
N THR A 326 5.00 12.92 -15.34
CA THR A 326 4.44 12.46 -16.62
C THR A 326 3.06 11.87 -16.32
N THR A 327 2.23 12.72 -15.70
CA THR A 327 1.17 12.28 -14.80
C THR A 327 -0.08 11.86 -15.54
N LYS A 328 -0.21 12.10 -16.84
CA LYS A 328 -1.40 11.62 -17.57
C LYS A 328 -1.38 10.10 -17.67
N ARG A 329 -0.24 9.48 -17.99
CA ARG A 329 -0.18 8.02 -18.11
C ARG A 329 -0.36 7.33 -16.76
N HIS A 330 0.29 7.82 -15.72
CA HIS A 330 0.16 7.27 -14.36
C HIS A 330 -1.24 7.50 -13.78
N ALA A 331 -1.82 8.70 -13.90
CA ALA A 331 -3.18 8.95 -13.43
C ALA A 331 -4.22 8.17 -14.24
N MET A 332 -4.05 8.03 -15.56
CA MET A 332 -4.92 7.21 -16.38
C MET A 332 -4.78 5.71 -16.07
N ARG A 333 -3.57 5.25 -15.73
CA ARG A 333 -3.35 3.87 -15.25
C ARG A 333 -4.08 3.64 -13.93
N CYS A 334 -3.87 4.52 -12.95
CA CYS A 334 -4.55 4.48 -11.65
C CYS A 334 -6.08 4.52 -11.81
N LYS A 335 -6.60 5.39 -12.69
CA LYS A 335 -8.02 5.42 -13.05
C LYS A 335 -8.49 4.07 -13.60
N LYS A 336 -7.78 3.52 -14.58
CA LYS A 336 -8.12 2.23 -15.21
C LYS A 336 -8.10 1.08 -14.20
N GLU A 337 -7.11 1.05 -13.31
CA GLU A 337 -7.00 0.08 -12.22
C GLU A 337 -8.22 0.13 -11.29
N ILE A 338 -8.62 1.34 -10.87
CA ILE A 338 -9.80 1.54 -10.01
C ILE A 338 -11.10 1.21 -10.76
N GLU A 339 -11.25 1.66 -12.01
CA GLU A 339 -12.42 1.34 -12.82
C GLU A 339 -12.61 -0.16 -12.99
N LYS A 340 -11.52 -0.90 -13.19
CA LYS A 340 -11.58 -2.36 -13.27
C LYS A 340 -12.00 -3.01 -11.95
N ILE A 341 -11.52 -2.49 -10.82
CA ILE A 341 -12.00 -2.95 -9.50
C ILE A 341 -13.51 -2.68 -9.34
N LEU A 342 -14.01 -1.54 -9.83
CA LEU A 342 -15.44 -1.23 -9.81
C LEU A 342 -16.25 -2.11 -10.77
N GLU A 343 -15.69 -2.52 -11.91
CA GLU A 343 -16.35 -3.46 -12.85
C GLU A 343 -16.59 -4.83 -12.22
N VAL A 344 -15.70 -5.28 -11.33
CA VAL A 344 -15.94 -6.50 -10.53
C VAL A 344 -17.21 -6.35 -9.68
N ILE A 345 -17.49 -5.16 -9.13
CA ILE A 345 -18.71 -4.88 -8.36
C ILE A 345 -19.95 -4.96 -9.27
N ASP A 346 -19.87 -4.44 -10.49
CA ASP A 346 -20.99 -4.44 -11.45
C ASP A 346 -21.46 -5.86 -11.82
N VAL A 347 -20.58 -6.87 -11.75
CA VAL A 347 -20.97 -8.28 -11.93
C VAL A 347 -21.93 -8.75 -10.84
N PHE A 348 -21.73 -8.29 -9.60
CA PHE A 348 -22.49 -8.73 -8.44
C PHE A 348 -23.80 -7.97 -8.26
N ASP A 349 -23.86 -6.70 -8.62
CA ASP A 349 -25.10 -5.90 -8.69
C ASP A 349 -26.16 -6.60 -9.57
N LEU A 350 -25.72 -7.13 -10.71
CA LEU A 350 -26.57 -7.92 -11.61
C LEU A 350 -26.97 -9.28 -11.05
N TYR A 351 -26.17 -9.83 -10.13
CA TYR A 351 -26.47 -11.10 -9.49
C TYR A 351 -27.55 -10.94 -8.42
N ASP A 352 -27.47 -9.87 -7.61
CA ASP A 352 -28.46 -9.53 -6.58
C ASP A 352 -29.84 -9.30 -7.22
N THR A 353 -29.88 -8.52 -8.30
CA THR A 353 -31.11 -8.24 -9.08
C THR A 353 -31.76 -9.53 -9.63
N LYS A 354 -30.98 -10.55 -9.99
CA LYS A 354 -31.53 -11.82 -10.49
C LYS A 354 -32.13 -12.66 -9.38
N GLN A 355 -31.55 -12.66 -8.18
CA GLN A 355 -32.10 -13.40 -7.05
C GLN A 355 -33.41 -12.82 -6.53
N GLU A 356 -33.55 -11.49 -6.48
CA GLU A 356 -34.82 -10.86 -6.07
C GLU A 356 -35.99 -11.23 -6.99
N ASN A 357 -35.72 -11.38 -8.29
CA ASN A 357 -36.72 -11.77 -9.29
C ASN A 357 -37.10 -13.28 -9.21
N GLU A 358 -36.18 -14.16 -8.81
CA GLU A 358 -36.45 -15.58 -8.60
C GLU A 358 -37.19 -15.89 -7.29
N VAL A 359 -37.14 -15.00 -6.29
CA VAL A 359 -37.87 -15.14 -5.02
C VAL A 359 -39.27 -14.53 -5.07
N SER A 360 -39.52 -13.63 -6.04
CA SER A 360 -40.81 -12.93 -6.23
C SER A 360 -41.73 -13.58 -7.28
N ALA A 361 -41.26 -14.66 -7.93
CA ALA A 361 -42.00 -15.49 -8.88
C ALA A 361 -42.25 -16.88 -8.28
#